data_AF-A0A149RSP5-F1
#
_entry.id   AF-A0A149RSP5-F1
#
_cell.length_a   1.000
_cell.length_b   1.000
_cell.length_c   1.000
_cell.angle_alpha   90.00
_cell.angle_beta   90.00
_cell.angle_gamma   90.00
#
_symmetry.space_group_name_H-M   'P 1'
#
loop_
_entity.id
_entity.type
_entity.pdbx_description
1 polymer ?
#
loop_
_entity_poly.entity_id
_entity_poly.type
_entity_poly.pdbx_seq_one_letter_code
_entity_poly.pdbx_strand_id
1 'polypeptide(L)'
;MTPELKAGRLVLRSLQPGDAPAIHRLINDWSVVRMLSRLPFPYPRELAEQWIDSTRRDSAQGSAHHFAITRDGALLGAIALVLSDDRRSGSLGYWLAPTEWGQGLTTQAGQRVVEWGLTVLRLEKITADAAQDNVASAAVLGKLGFVKTGTSSRRFVSRGQDCPIDLFELSRATFLAKTQEPLEAPAPPPAEVTPVVAEPPKPRTLLVVAAALLDAQGRILLAKRPEGKRLAGLWEFPGGKVERDETPEQALIREMREELGLDLTGACLAPFTFVSENAGPFHLLMPLYVVRRWRGVPTPREGQTLEWVAAADLGRYAMPDPDLPLIPLLQELLG
;
A
#
# COMPACT_ATOMS: atom_id res chain seq x y z
N MET A 1 -7.52 2.19 -29.33
CA MET A 1 -6.42 1.25 -29.02
C MET A 1 -5.33 1.97 -28.25
N THR A 2 -4.85 1.36 -27.16
CA THR A 2 -3.78 1.91 -26.32
C THR A 2 -2.43 1.68 -27.01
N PRO A 3 -1.61 2.72 -27.24
CA PRO A 3 -0.32 2.55 -27.87
C PRO A 3 0.68 1.85 -26.95
N GLU A 4 1.80 1.41 -27.50
CA GLU A 4 2.98 1.08 -26.71
C GLU A 4 3.86 2.33 -26.56
N LEU A 5 4.30 2.64 -25.35
CA LEU A 5 5.17 3.78 -25.05
C LEU A 5 6.46 3.29 -24.38
N LYS A 6 7.60 3.83 -24.82
CA LYS A 6 8.89 3.61 -24.15
C LYS A 6 9.19 4.74 -23.18
N ALA A 7 9.64 4.39 -21.98
CA ALA A 7 10.07 5.33 -20.95
C ALA A 7 11.41 4.84 -20.37
N GLY A 8 12.51 5.19 -21.03
CA GLY A 8 13.84 4.65 -20.71
C GLY A 8 13.90 3.13 -20.90
N ARG A 9 14.18 2.39 -19.81
CA ARG A 9 14.21 0.92 -19.79
C ARG A 9 12.81 0.29 -19.60
N LEU A 10 11.79 1.11 -19.36
CA LEU A 10 10.42 0.64 -19.18
C LEU A 10 9.68 0.60 -20.52
N VAL A 11 8.88 -0.43 -20.70
CA VAL A 11 7.88 -0.54 -21.77
C VAL A 11 6.50 -0.46 -21.15
N LEU A 12 5.73 0.52 -21.58
CA LEU A 12 4.33 0.73 -21.22
C LEU A 12 3.47 0.16 -22.33
N ARG A 13 2.82 -0.98 -22.08
CA ARG A 13 2.04 -1.70 -23.09
C ARG A 13 0.63 -1.99 -22.59
N SER A 14 -0.27 -2.33 -23.50
CA SER A 14 -1.59 -2.85 -23.12
C SER A 14 -1.47 -4.08 -22.21
N LEU A 15 -2.36 -4.19 -21.23
CA LEU A 15 -2.46 -5.35 -20.35
C LEU A 15 -2.87 -6.61 -21.13
N GLN A 16 -2.24 -7.73 -20.80
CA GLN A 16 -2.47 -9.04 -21.41
C GLN A 16 -3.08 -10.01 -20.40
N PRO A 17 -3.84 -11.04 -20.82
CA PRO A 17 -4.42 -12.01 -19.88
C PRO A 17 -3.36 -12.69 -19.01
N GLY A 18 -2.17 -12.92 -19.57
CA GLY A 18 -1.01 -13.47 -18.85
C GLY A 18 -0.45 -12.57 -17.74
N ASP A 19 -0.86 -11.30 -17.65
CA ASP A 19 -0.48 -10.41 -16.54
C ASP A 19 -1.28 -10.69 -15.26
N ALA A 20 -2.44 -11.36 -15.35
CA ALA A 20 -3.35 -11.56 -14.21
C ALA A 20 -2.69 -12.22 -12.99
N PRO A 21 -1.87 -13.29 -13.12
CA PRO A 21 -1.20 -13.88 -11.96
C PRO A 21 -0.22 -12.91 -11.27
N ALA A 22 0.46 -12.07 -12.05
CA ALA A 22 1.38 -11.08 -11.52
C ALA A 22 0.63 -9.91 -10.84
N ILE A 23 -0.45 -9.41 -11.46
CA ILE A 23 -1.31 -8.38 -10.87
C ILE A 23 -1.89 -8.87 -9.55
N HIS A 24 -2.48 -10.06 -9.54
CA HIS A 24 -3.05 -10.67 -8.32
C HIS A 24 -2.01 -10.74 -7.20
N ARG A 25 -0.80 -11.22 -7.49
CA ARG A 25 0.27 -11.32 -6.49
C ARG A 25 0.73 -9.94 -5.99
N LEU A 26 0.97 -8.99 -6.88
CA LEU A 26 1.53 -7.69 -6.52
C LEU A 26 0.53 -6.77 -5.82
N ILE A 27 -0.77 -6.87 -6.17
CA ILE A 27 -1.83 -6.12 -5.49
C ILE A 27 -2.15 -6.73 -4.13
N ASN A 28 -1.97 -8.04 -3.92
CA ASN A 28 -2.10 -8.67 -2.60
C ASN A 28 -0.95 -8.33 -1.62
N ASP A 29 -0.32 -7.19 -1.79
CA ASP A 29 0.54 -6.57 -0.80
C ASP A 29 -0.23 -5.39 -0.17
N TRP A 30 -0.40 -5.42 1.15
CA TRP A 30 -1.14 -4.38 1.87
C TRP A 30 -0.58 -2.99 1.61
N SER A 31 0.74 -2.86 1.55
CA SER A 31 1.41 -1.58 1.33
C SER A 31 1.04 -0.95 -0.01
N VAL A 32 0.61 -1.77 -0.98
CA VAL A 32 0.10 -1.33 -2.29
C VAL A 32 -1.40 -1.05 -2.21
N VAL A 33 -2.21 -2.07 -1.90
CA VAL A 33 -3.68 -2.00 -2.04
C VAL A 33 -4.35 -1.02 -1.09
N ARG A 34 -3.75 -0.75 0.09
CA ARG A 34 -4.26 0.29 0.99
C ARG A 34 -4.25 1.66 0.31
N MET A 35 -3.39 1.89 -0.68
CA MET A 35 -3.34 3.17 -1.40
C MET A 35 -4.28 3.21 -2.62
N LEU A 36 -4.98 2.12 -2.92
CA LEU A 36 -5.86 1.98 -4.09
C LEU A 36 -7.32 1.95 -3.66
N SER A 37 -8.02 3.06 -3.88
CA SER A 37 -9.34 3.28 -3.26
C SER A 37 -10.42 2.27 -3.68
N ARG A 38 -10.29 1.63 -4.84
CA ARG A 38 -11.35 0.78 -5.43
C ARG A 38 -11.17 -0.71 -5.16
N LEU A 39 -10.01 -1.14 -4.68
CA LEU A 39 -9.67 -2.56 -4.63
C LEU A 39 -9.92 -3.14 -3.23
N PRO A 40 -10.53 -4.34 -3.12
CA PRO A 40 -10.65 -5.05 -1.86
C PRO A 40 -9.31 -5.67 -1.46
N PHE A 41 -9.23 -6.08 -0.19
CA PHE A 41 -8.13 -6.88 0.34
C PHE A 41 -8.67 -8.02 1.22
N PRO A 42 -8.26 -9.29 1.01
CA PRO A 42 -7.44 -9.78 -0.10
C PRO A 42 -8.07 -9.50 -1.47
N TYR A 43 -7.22 -9.40 -2.50
CA TYR A 43 -7.61 -9.14 -3.88
C TYR A 43 -7.78 -10.45 -4.66
N PRO A 44 -9.01 -10.87 -5.01
CA PRO A 44 -9.25 -12.14 -5.71
C PRO A 44 -8.60 -12.18 -7.09
N ARG A 45 -8.23 -13.38 -7.56
CA ARG A 45 -7.62 -13.56 -8.89
C ARG A 45 -8.60 -13.20 -10.01
N GLU A 46 -9.87 -13.53 -9.81
CA GLU A 46 -10.95 -13.29 -10.77
C GLU A 46 -11.12 -11.79 -11.01
N LEU A 47 -10.89 -10.94 -10.01
CA LEU A 47 -10.91 -9.50 -10.19
C LEU A 47 -9.75 -8.99 -11.06
N ALA A 48 -8.59 -9.64 -11.01
CA ALA A 48 -7.46 -9.28 -11.89
C ALA A 48 -7.79 -9.56 -13.35
N GLU A 49 -8.39 -10.72 -13.64
CA GLU A 49 -8.83 -11.11 -14.97
C GLU A 49 -9.94 -10.20 -15.49
N GLN A 50 -10.98 -9.97 -14.68
CA GLN A 50 -12.09 -9.07 -15.01
C GLN A 50 -11.62 -7.63 -15.28
N TRP A 51 -10.63 -7.15 -14.51
CA TRP A 51 -10.06 -5.83 -14.72
C TRP A 51 -9.28 -5.76 -16.04
N ILE A 52 -8.45 -6.76 -16.37
CA ILE A 52 -7.75 -6.80 -17.66
C ILE A 52 -8.75 -6.77 -18.82
N ASP A 53 -9.84 -7.53 -18.73
CA ASP A 53 -10.89 -7.54 -19.75
C ASP A 53 -11.62 -6.19 -19.85
N SER A 54 -11.88 -5.52 -18.72
CA SER A 54 -12.45 -4.18 -18.73
C SER A 54 -11.50 -3.18 -19.39
N THR A 55 -10.20 -3.26 -19.14
CA THR A 55 -9.21 -2.33 -19.73
C THR A 55 -9.19 -2.38 -21.25
N ARG A 56 -9.42 -3.55 -21.85
CA ARG A 56 -9.52 -3.75 -23.30
C ARG A 56 -10.77 -3.07 -23.87
N ARG A 57 -11.91 -3.23 -23.18
CA ARG A 57 -13.17 -2.58 -23.56
C ARG A 57 -13.05 -1.07 -23.48
N ASP A 58 -12.47 -0.56 -22.40
CA ASP A 58 -12.28 0.89 -22.21
C ASP A 58 -11.37 1.48 -23.29
N SER A 59 -10.29 0.78 -23.64
CA SER A 59 -9.37 1.20 -24.71
C SER A 59 -9.99 1.18 -26.10
N ALA A 60 -10.89 0.22 -26.36
CA ALA A 60 -11.63 0.12 -27.62
C ALA A 60 -12.67 1.25 -27.75
N GLN A 61 -13.32 1.63 -26.64
CA GLN A 61 -14.25 2.75 -26.56
C GLN A 61 -13.56 4.12 -26.44
N GLY A 62 -12.23 4.12 -26.28
CA GLY A 62 -11.43 5.30 -26.02
C GLY A 62 -11.75 5.96 -24.67
N SER A 63 -12.34 5.24 -23.71
CA SER A 63 -12.69 5.76 -22.38
C SER A 63 -11.55 5.76 -21.39
N ALA A 64 -10.57 4.89 -21.59
CA ALA A 64 -9.34 4.90 -20.81
C ALA A 64 -8.20 4.25 -21.56
N HIS A 65 -6.99 4.64 -21.18
CA HIS A 65 -5.75 4.00 -21.60
C HIS A 65 -5.06 3.41 -20.38
N HIS A 66 -5.08 2.09 -20.28
CA HIS A 66 -4.41 1.34 -19.23
C HIS A 66 -3.12 0.71 -19.77
N PHE A 67 -2.03 0.91 -19.06
CA PHE A 67 -0.71 0.39 -19.40
C PHE A 67 -0.17 -0.49 -18.28
N ALA A 68 0.26 -1.70 -18.63
CA ALA A 68 1.20 -2.47 -17.84
C ALA A 68 2.56 -1.79 -17.90
N ILE A 69 3.18 -1.54 -16.74
CA ILE A 69 4.56 -1.07 -16.64
C ILE A 69 5.44 -2.32 -16.61
N THR A 70 6.30 -2.48 -17.61
CA THR A 70 7.15 -3.67 -17.74
C THR A 70 8.62 -3.33 -17.91
N ARG A 71 9.50 -4.22 -17.43
CA ARG A 71 10.96 -4.21 -17.65
C ARG A 71 11.40 -5.63 -17.94
N ASP A 72 12.10 -5.83 -19.05
CA ASP A 72 12.58 -7.16 -19.50
C ASP A 72 11.45 -8.23 -19.53
N GLY A 73 10.25 -7.81 -19.91
CA GLY A 73 9.04 -8.66 -19.99
C GLY A 73 8.31 -8.88 -18.65
N ALA A 74 8.93 -8.56 -17.51
CA ALA A 74 8.30 -8.68 -16.21
C ALA A 74 7.35 -7.50 -15.91
N LEU A 75 6.17 -7.81 -15.37
CA LEU A 75 5.21 -6.81 -14.90
C LEU A 75 5.67 -6.23 -13.56
N LEU A 76 5.81 -4.90 -13.51
CA LEU A 76 6.19 -4.16 -12.30
C LEU A 76 5.00 -3.41 -11.68
N GLY A 77 3.96 -3.13 -12.43
CA GLY A 77 2.79 -2.38 -11.97
C GLY A 77 1.93 -1.92 -13.13
N ALA A 78 1.06 -0.95 -12.88
CA ALA A 78 0.20 -0.38 -13.90
C ALA A 78 0.04 1.13 -13.75
N ILE A 79 -0.19 1.79 -14.87
CA ILE A 79 -0.53 3.21 -14.96
C ILE A 79 -1.69 3.37 -15.93
N ALA A 80 -2.65 4.21 -15.58
CA ALA A 80 -3.86 4.42 -16.36
C ALA A 80 -4.17 5.89 -16.50
N LEU A 81 -4.73 6.25 -17.65
CA LEU A 81 -5.31 7.55 -17.94
C LEU A 81 -6.78 7.34 -18.32
N VAL A 82 -7.68 7.64 -17.40
CA VAL A 82 -9.15 7.51 -17.60
C VAL A 82 -9.68 8.83 -18.12
N LEU A 83 -10.32 8.83 -19.29
CA LEU A 83 -10.74 10.06 -19.96
C LEU A 83 -12.15 10.47 -19.55
N SER A 84 -12.38 11.79 -19.49
CA SER A 84 -13.73 12.35 -19.36
C SER A 84 -14.59 12.00 -20.59
N ASP A 85 -15.91 12.13 -20.46
CA ASP A 85 -16.86 11.83 -21.53
C ASP A 85 -16.62 12.70 -22.77
N ASP A 86 -16.24 13.97 -22.57
CA ASP A 86 -15.89 14.91 -23.64
C ASP A 86 -14.47 14.72 -24.20
N ARG A 87 -13.67 13.80 -23.63
CA ARG A 87 -12.27 13.54 -23.98
C ARG A 87 -11.34 14.75 -23.88
N ARG A 88 -11.72 15.80 -23.15
CA ARG A 88 -10.87 16.99 -22.96
C ARG A 88 -9.99 16.87 -21.72
N SER A 89 -10.35 16.03 -20.76
CA SER A 89 -9.59 15.82 -19.53
C SER A 89 -9.30 14.33 -19.31
N GLY A 90 -8.28 14.04 -18.50
CA GLY A 90 -7.98 12.66 -18.07
C GLY A 90 -7.62 12.59 -16.59
N SER A 91 -7.91 11.48 -15.94
CA SER A 91 -7.51 11.17 -14.57
C SER A 91 -6.39 10.13 -14.59
N LEU A 92 -5.24 10.48 -14.00
CA LEU A 92 -4.07 9.63 -13.89
C LEU A 92 -4.13 8.81 -12.60
N GLY A 93 -3.96 7.50 -12.72
CA GLY A 93 -3.77 6.59 -11.58
C GLY A 93 -2.64 5.60 -11.85
N TYR A 94 -1.90 5.21 -10.82
CA TYR A 94 -0.81 4.27 -10.95
C TYR A 94 -0.56 3.49 -9.67
N TRP A 95 0.10 2.35 -9.81
CA TRP A 95 0.70 1.60 -8.72
C TRP A 95 1.92 0.83 -9.23
N LEU A 96 2.84 0.52 -8.33
CA LEU A 96 4.07 -0.21 -8.63
C LEU A 96 4.34 -1.20 -7.51
N ALA A 97 5.00 -2.32 -7.84
CA ALA A 97 5.46 -3.31 -6.88
C ALA A 97 6.36 -2.68 -5.81
N PRO A 98 6.26 -3.08 -4.53
CA PRO A 98 7.06 -2.51 -3.44
C PRO A 98 8.57 -2.63 -3.65
N THR A 99 9.03 -3.72 -4.29
CA THR A 99 10.44 -3.95 -4.61
C THR A 99 11.01 -2.93 -5.60
N GLU A 100 10.16 -2.19 -6.30
CA GLU A 100 10.53 -1.21 -7.33
C GLU A 100 10.39 0.24 -6.85
N TRP A 101 9.99 0.45 -5.59
CA TRP A 101 9.84 1.79 -5.01
C TRP A 101 11.19 2.47 -4.76
N GLY A 102 11.17 3.80 -4.68
CA GLY A 102 12.38 4.61 -4.43
C GLY A 102 13.32 4.76 -5.64
N GLN A 103 13.10 4.01 -6.73
CA GLN A 103 13.96 4.03 -7.93
C GLN A 103 13.53 5.06 -8.99
N GLY A 104 12.46 5.83 -8.76
CA GLY A 104 11.96 6.84 -9.71
C GLY A 104 11.18 6.28 -10.91
N LEU A 105 10.94 4.96 -10.97
CA LEU A 105 10.27 4.31 -12.10
C LEU A 105 8.83 4.82 -12.33
N THR A 106 8.06 5.07 -11.26
CA THR A 106 6.72 5.64 -11.38
C THR A 106 6.75 7.05 -11.97
N THR A 107 7.73 7.87 -11.59
CA THR A 107 7.91 9.21 -12.18
C THR A 107 8.26 9.11 -13.67
N GLN A 108 9.16 8.20 -14.04
CA GLN A 108 9.53 7.97 -15.44
C GLN A 108 8.34 7.50 -16.29
N ALA A 109 7.58 6.51 -15.82
CA ALA A 109 6.38 6.02 -16.49
C ALA A 109 5.29 7.12 -16.58
N GLY A 110 5.06 7.82 -15.47
CA GLY A 110 4.10 8.92 -15.37
C GLY A 110 4.42 10.07 -16.32
N GLN A 111 5.69 10.48 -16.42
CA GLN A 111 6.11 11.55 -17.31
C GLN A 111 5.80 11.20 -18.76
N ARG A 112 6.06 9.95 -19.16
CA ARG A 112 5.80 9.48 -20.52
C ARG A 112 4.30 9.47 -20.86
N VAL A 113 3.45 9.06 -19.92
CA VAL A 113 1.98 9.03 -20.10
C VAL A 113 1.39 10.44 -20.11
N VAL A 114 1.85 11.31 -19.21
CA VAL A 114 1.44 12.72 -19.14
C VAL A 114 1.79 13.46 -20.42
N GLU A 115 3.05 13.34 -20.88
CA GLU A 115 3.51 13.93 -22.13
C GLU A 115 2.64 13.46 -23.30
N TRP A 116 2.40 12.14 -23.40
CA TRP A 116 1.55 11.58 -24.44
C TRP A 116 0.10 12.11 -24.37
N GLY A 117 -0.50 12.17 -23.17
CA GLY A 117 -1.85 12.67 -22.98
C GLY A 117 -1.99 14.15 -23.36
N LEU A 118 -1.03 14.99 -23.00
CA LEU A 118 -1.10 16.44 -23.25
C LEU A 118 -0.68 16.83 -24.68
N THR A 119 0.20 16.06 -25.33
CA THR A 119 0.72 16.39 -26.67
C THR A 119 0.00 15.65 -27.80
N VAL A 120 -0.26 14.35 -27.62
CA VAL A 120 -0.85 13.49 -28.67
C VAL A 120 -2.37 13.44 -28.53
N LEU A 121 -2.89 13.11 -27.34
CA LEU A 121 -4.34 13.15 -27.10
C LEU A 121 -4.87 14.58 -26.98
N ARG A 122 -3.97 15.57 -26.78
CA ARG A 122 -4.29 17.00 -26.67
C ARG A 122 -5.28 17.32 -25.54
N LEU A 123 -5.26 16.52 -24.47
CA LEU A 123 -6.06 16.79 -23.27
C LEU A 123 -5.72 18.18 -22.75
N GLU A 124 -6.73 18.95 -22.37
CA GLU A 124 -6.59 20.30 -21.82
C GLU A 124 -6.02 20.26 -20.41
N LYS A 125 -6.30 19.19 -19.67
CA LYS A 125 -5.74 18.95 -18.35
C LYS A 125 -5.74 17.46 -17.99
N ILE A 126 -4.84 17.12 -17.07
CA ILE A 126 -4.83 15.84 -16.40
C ILE A 126 -5.01 16.09 -14.90
N THR A 127 -5.89 15.33 -14.27
CA THR A 127 -6.12 15.32 -12.83
C THR A 127 -5.54 14.07 -12.20
N ALA A 128 -5.26 14.13 -10.91
CA ALA A 128 -4.91 12.98 -10.10
C ALA A 128 -5.35 13.23 -8.67
N ASP A 129 -5.43 12.17 -7.89
CA ASP A 129 -5.63 12.29 -6.45
C ASP A 129 -4.79 11.26 -5.71
N ALA A 130 -4.46 11.58 -4.45
CA ALA A 130 -3.71 10.72 -3.56
C ALA A 130 -4.24 10.87 -2.14
N ALA A 131 -4.27 9.78 -1.37
CA ALA A 131 -4.53 9.85 0.06
C ALA A 131 -3.48 10.75 0.75
N GLN A 132 -3.89 11.52 1.77
CA GLN A 132 -2.99 12.45 2.45
C GLN A 132 -1.83 11.76 3.18
N ASP A 133 -2.02 10.50 3.59
CA ASP A 133 -0.96 9.66 4.16
C ASP A 133 -0.03 9.05 3.10
N ASN A 134 -0.34 9.20 1.80
CA ASN A 134 0.47 8.73 0.69
C ASN A 134 1.43 9.81 0.16
N VAL A 135 2.39 10.18 1.01
CA VAL A 135 3.41 11.20 0.72
C VAL A 135 4.23 10.84 -0.54
N ALA A 136 4.48 9.55 -0.79
CA ALA A 136 5.21 9.08 -1.95
C ALA A 136 4.47 9.40 -3.27
N SER A 137 3.16 9.18 -3.33
CA SER A 137 2.36 9.52 -4.51
C SER A 137 2.29 11.03 -4.73
N ALA A 138 2.11 11.82 -3.67
CA ALA A 138 2.14 13.28 -3.76
C ALA A 138 3.50 13.80 -4.29
N ALA A 139 4.61 13.21 -3.86
CA ALA A 139 5.94 13.55 -4.35
C ALA A 139 6.12 13.19 -5.84
N VAL A 140 5.56 12.06 -6.31
CA VAL A 140 5.54 11.71 -7.73
C VAL A 140 4.74 12.74 -8.52
N LEU A 141 3.53 13.08 -8.10
CA LEU A 141 2.68 14.08 -8.77
C LEU A 141 3.38 15.45 -8.86
N GLY A 142 4.03 15.89 -7.79
CA GLY A 142 4.84 17.12 -7.79
C GLY A 142 5.98 17.08 -8.83
N LYS A 143 6.72 15.96 -8.92
CA LYS A 143 7.77 15.77 -9.95
C LYS A 143 7.22 15.75 -11.37
N LEU A 144 5.99 15.26 -11.56
CA LEU A 144 5.28 15.31 -12.85
C LEU A 144 4.75 16.71 -13.20
N GLY A 145 4.88 17.68 -12.27
CA GLY A 145 4.46 19.07 -12.48
C GLY A 145 3.02 19.37 -12.11
N PHE A 146 2.31 18.42 -11.48
CA PHE A 146 0.97 18.68 -10.97
C PHE A 146 1.00 19.65 -9.79
N VAL A 147 -0.05 20.45 -9.68
CA VAL A 147 -0.27 21.37 -8.56
C VAL A 147 -1.47 20.88 -7.76
N LYS A 148 -1.35 20.94 -6.42
CA LYS A 148 -2.48 20.65 -5.53
C LYS A 148 -3.54 21.74 -5.65
N THR A 149 -4.76 21.37 -6.00
CA THR A 149 -5.89 22.29 -6.19
C THR A 149 -6.89 22.26 -5.06
N GLY A 150 -6.86 21.22 -4.21
CA GLY A 150 -7.78 21.11 -3.09
C GLY A 150 -7.62 19.81 -2.31
N THR A 151 -8.62 19.53 -1.47
CA THR A 151 -8.74 18.30 -0.69
C THR A 151 -10.17 17.78 -0.77
N SER A 152 -10.35 16.49 -0.57
CA SER A 152 -11.67 15.85 -0.56
C SER A 152 -11.62 14.60 0.34
N SER A 153 -12.69 13.81 0.33
CA SER A 153 -12.77 12.52 0.99
C SER A 153 -13.16 11.45 -0.01
N ARG A 154 -12.60 10.25 0.12
CA ARG A 154 -12.91 9.11 -0.75
C ARG A 154 -12.97 7.83 0.04
N ARG A 155 -13.95 6.98 -0.28
CA ARG A 155 -14.05 5.62 0.26
C ARG A 155 -12.90 4.76 -0.26
N PHE A 156 -12.14 4.16 0.66
CA PHE A 156 -11.14 3.14 0.35
C PHE A 156 -11.72 1.77 0.69
N VAL A 157 -11.96 0.94 -0.32
CA VAL A 157 -12.56 -0.40 -0.16
C VAL A 157 -11.70 -1.27 0.75
N SER A 158 -10.39 -1.35 0.51
CA SER A 158 -9.44 -2.10 1.32
C SER A 158 -9.34 -1.63 2.77
N ARG A 159 -9.55 -0.34 3.04
CA ARG A 159 -9.46 0.24 4.40
C ARG A 159 -10.80 0.25 5.14
N GLY A 160 -11.92 -0.03 4.47
CA GLY A 160 -13.25 -0.01 5.09
C GLY A 160 -13.72 1.36 5.59
N GLN A 161 -13.09 2.47 5.17
CA GLN A 161 -13.40 3.82 5.63
C GLN A 161 -13.20 4.88 4.55
N ASP A 162 -13.76 6.08 4.79
CA ASP A 162 -13.46 7.26 3.99
C ASP A 162 -12.15 7.88 4.45
N CYS A 163 -11.23 8.15 3.52
CA CYS A 163 -9.94 8.73 3.80
C CYS A 163 -9.81 10.11 3.14
N PRO A 164 -9.13 11.08 3.80
CA PRO A 164 -8.85 12.36 3.20
C PRO A 164 -7.87 12.20 2.02
N ILE A 165 -8.17 12.88 0.92
CA ILE A 165 -7.37 12.89 -0.30
C ILE A 165 -6.99 14.32 -0.69
N ASP A 166 -5.83 14.45 -1.30
CA ASP A 166 -5.39 15.65 -1.99
C ASP A 166 -5.71 15.55 -3.48
N LEU A 167 -6.26 16.64 -4.03
CA LEU A 167 -6.61 16.75 -5.45
C LEU A 167 -5.51 17.51 -6.19
N PHE A 168 -5.10 16.99 -7.33
CA PHE A 168 -4.02 17.52 -8.14
C PHE A 168 -4.45 17.75 -9.58
N GLU A 169 -3.93 18.79 -10.21
CA GLU A 169 -4.18 19.11 -11.61
C GLU A 169 -2.90 19.57 -12.33
N LEU A 170 -2.79 19.19 -13.60
CA LEU A 170 -1.79 19.70 -14.54
C LEU A 170 -2.50 20.14 -15.82
N SER A 171 -2.47 21.43 -16.11
CA SER A 171 -3.01 21.98 -17.36
C SER A 171 -2.02 21.81 -18.51
N ARG A 172 -2.55 21.63 -19.72
CA ARG A 172 -1.76 21.58 -20.96
C ARG A 172 -0.98 22.87 -21.19
N ALA A 173 -1.59 24.02 -20.91
CA ALA A 173 -0.95 25.32 -21.06
C ALA A 173 0.30 25.43 -20.17
N THR A 174 0.17 25.03 -18.89
CA THR A 174 1.30 25.00 -17.94
C THR A 174 2.39 24.03 -18.38
N PHE A 175 2.01 22.84 -18.86
CA PHE A 175 2.95 21.84 -19.36
C PHE A 175 3.75 22.35 -20.57
N LEU A 176 3.06 22.91 -21.58
CA LEU A 176 3.71 23.42 -22.79
C LEU A 176 4.61 24.63 -22.50
N ALA A 177 4.21 25.52 -21.58
CA ALA A 177 5.04 26.65 -21.18
C ALA A 177 6.40 26.21 -20.59
N LYS A 178 6.40 25.16 -19.75
CA LYS A 178 7.64 24.56 -19.22
C LYS A 178 8.51 23.88 -20.28
N THR A 179 7.93 23.45 -21.40
CA THR A 179 8.66 22.77 -22.47
C THR A 179 9.26 23.75 -23.49
N GLN A 180 8.87 25.03 -23.41
CA GLN A 180 9.32 26.12 -24.29
C GLN A 180 10.42 27.01 -23.68
N GLU A 181 10.76 26.82 -22.40
CA GLU A 181 12.04 27.33 -21.90
C GLU A 181 13.16 26.72 -22.76
N PRO A 182 14.17 27.51 -23.20
CA PRO A 182 15.30 26.95 -23.93
C PRO A 182 15.82 25.75 -23.14
N LEU A 183 16.14 24.64 -23.82
CA LEU A 183 16.97 23.62 -23.18
C LEU A 183 18.22 24.35 -22.69
N GLU A 184 18.28 24.61 -21.40
CA GLU A 184 19.55 24.90 -20.75
C GLU A 184 20.45 23.75 -21.18
N ALA A 185 21.57 24.09 -21.84
CA ALA A 185 22.53 23.09 -22.27
C ALA A 185 22.73 22.13 -21.09
N PRO A 186 22.65 20.81 -21.30
CA PRO A 186 22.89 19.89 -20.20
C PRO A 186 24.22 20.31 -19.60
N ALA A 187 24.20 20.68 -18.31
CA ALA A 187 25.42 20.97 -17.59
C ALA A 187 26.41 19.86 -17.97
N PRO A 188 27.68 20.17 -18.28
CA PRO A 188 28.66 19.15 -18.62
C PRO A 188 28.50 18.03 -17.60
N PRO A 189 28.40 16.76 -18.03
CA PRO A 189 28.16 15.66 -17.09
C PRO A 189 29.14 15.86 -15.95
N PRO A 190 28.68 15.99 -14.69
CA PRO A 190 29.60 16.19 -13.58
C PRO A 190 30.63 15.08 -13.69
N ALA A 191 31.89 15.47 -13.90
CA ALA A 191 33.00 14.59 -14.26
C ALA A 191 32.92 13.34 -13.40
N GLU A 192 32.53 12.19 -13.98
CA GLU A 192 32.15 10.93 -13.32
C GLU A 192 32.36 10.96 -11.80
N VAL A 193 31.54 11.75 -11.11
CA VAL A 193 31.37 11.56 -9.70
C VAL A 193 30.36 10.46 -9.73
N THR A 194 30.82 9.21 -9.69
CA THR A 194 30.01 8.10 -9.17
C THR A 194 29.24 8.73 -8.02
N PRO A 195 27.91 8.95 -8.15
CA PRO A 195 27.20 9.39 -6.98
C PRO A 195 27.36 8.20 -6.07
N VAL A 196 28.19 8.36 -5.04
CA VAL A 196 27.90 7.70 -3.78
C VAL A 196 26.60 8.37 -3.35
N VAL A 197 25.50 7.98 -4.00
CA VAL A 197 24.20 7.96 -3.36
C VAL A 197 24.53 7.11 -2.15
N ALA A 198 24.78 7.76 -1.01
CA ALA A 198 24.83 7.03 0.24
C ALA A 198 23.60 6.15 0.19
N GLU A 199 23.80 4.81 0.17
CA GLU A 199 22.68 3.87 0.19
C GLU A 199 21.70 4.44 1.22
N PRO A 200 20.44 4.73 0.85
CA PRO A 200 19.48 5.16 1.85
C PRO A 200 19.60 4.14 2.99
N PRO A 201 19.82 4.60 4.25
CA PRO A 201 20.24 3.72 5.32
C PRO A 201 19.31 2.52 5.32
N LYS A 202 19.87 1.32 5.14
CA LYS A 202 19.07 0.09 5.06
C LYS A 202 18.12 0.11 6.27
N PRO A 203 16.79 0.16 6.04
CA PRO A 203 15.86 0.36 7.13
C PRO A 203 16.08 -0.77 8.13
N ARG A 204 16.39 -0.40 9.37
CA ARG A 204 16.61 -1.40 10.42
C ARG A 204 15.29 -2.16 10.61
N THR A 205 15.31 -3.47 10.48
CA THR A 205 14.14 -4.30 10.74
C THR A 205 13.78 -4.19 12.21
N LEU A 206 12.53 -3.81 12.50
CA LEU A 206 11.93 -3.91 13.81
C LEU A 206 11.09 -5.17 13.83
N LEU A 207 11.48 -6.13 14.67
CA LEU A 207 10.73 -7.36 14.86
C LEU A 207 9.78 -7.20 16.04
N VAL A 208 8.50 -7.41 15.78
CA VAL A 208 7.41 -7.42 16.77
C VAL A 208 6.72 -8.77 16.67
N VAL A 209 6.13 -9.29 17.73
CA VAL A 209 5.32 -10.50 17.69
C VAL A 209 3.97 -10.23 18.32
N ALA A 210 2.91 -10.79 17.74
CA ALA A 210 1.54 -10.61 18.22
C ALA A 210 0.81 -11.96 18.36
N ALA A 211 -0.20 -12.00 19.22
CA ALA A 211 -1.10 -13.14 19.41
C ALA A 211 -2.55 -12.79 19.10
N ALA A 212 -3.18 -13.57 18.22
CA ALA A 212 -4.62 -13.72 18.16
C ALA A 212 -5.05 -14.80 19.18
N LEU A 213 -5.34 -14.37 20.40
CA LEU A 213 -5.86 -15.24 21.48
C LEU A 213 -7.34 -15.52 21.23
N LEU A 214 -7.72 -16.80 21.14
CA LEU A 214 -9.08 -17.24 20.83
C LEU A 214 -9.75 -17.92 22.01
N ASP A 215 -10.91 -17.41 22.43
CA ASP A 215 -11.73 -18.09 23.44
C ASP A 215 -12.50 -19.29 22.86
N ALA A 216 -13.24 -19.98 23.72
CA ALA A 216 -14.05 -21.14 23.33
C ALA A 216 -15.20 -20.79 22.37
N GLN A 217 -15.55 -19.52 22.23
CA GLN A 217 -16.57 -19.02 21.29
C GLN A 217 -15.94 -18.52 19.98
N GLY A 218 -14.62 -18.65 19.81
CA GLY A 218 -13.91 -18.16 18.62
C GLY A 218 -13.74 -16.65 18.56
N ARG A 219 -13.99 -15.93 19.67
CA ARG A 219 -13.73 -14.49 19.76
C ARG A 219 -12.25 -14.25 20.01
N ILE A 220 -11.76 -13.14 19.48
CA ILE A 220 -10.37 -12.70 19.59
C ILE A 220 -10.25 -11.67 20.71
N LEU A 221 -9.22 -11.81 21.55
CA LEU A 221 -8.90 -10.80 22.55
C LEU A 221 -8.16 -9.61 21.90
N LEU A 222 -8.70 -8.40 22.03
CA LEU A 222 -8.03 -7.15 21.68
C LEU A 222 -7.67 -6.36 22.95
N ALA A 223 -6.58 -5.61 22.88
CA ALA A 223 -6.14 -4.68 23.90
C ALA A 223 -6.17 -3.25 23.37
N LYS A 224 -6.78 -2.32 24.10
CA LYS A 224 -6.77 -0.89 23.78
C LYS A 224 -5.65 -0.19 24.53
N ARG A 225 -4.76 0.47 23.80
CA ARG A 225 -3.63 1.20 24.42
C ARG A 225 -4.09 2.34 25.32
N PRO A 226 -3.52 2.50 26.53
CA PRO A 226 -3.82 3.63 27.41
C PRO A 226 -3.41 4.98 26.80
N GLU A 227 -4.03 6.06 27.28
CA GLU A 227 -3.68 7.42 26.88
C GLU A 227 -2.23 7.77 27.30
N GLY A 228 -1.49 8.43 26.40
CA GLY A 228 -0.09 8.83 26.63
C GLY A 228 1.00 7.91 26.06
N LYS A 229 0.67 6.72 25.54
CA LYS A 229 1.60 5.88 24.76
C LYS A 229 1.57 6.24 23.26
N ARG A 230 2.61 5.87 22.50
CA ARG A 230 2.64 6.01 21.02
C ARG A 230 1.47 5.21 20.43
N LEU A 231 0.63 5.84 19.58
CA LEU A 231 -0.63 5.29 19.06
C LEU A 231 -1.71 5.03 20.14
N ALA A 232 -1.80 5.89 21.15
CA ALA A 232 -2.82 5.82 22.21
C ALA A 232 -4.26 5.72 21.66
N GLY A 233 -5.09 4.92 22.34
CA GLY A 233 -6.52 4.80 22.03
C GLY A 233 -6.89 3.84 20.90
N LEU A 234 -5.91 3.28 20.16
CA LEU A 234 -6.15 2.23 19.17
C LEU A 234 -6.21 0.85 19.84
N TRP A 235 -6.97 -0.05 19.22
CA TRP A 235 -7.08 -1.46 19.58
C TRP A 235 -6.07 -2.29 18.80
N GLU A 236 -5.40 -3.23 19.46
CA GLU A 236 -4.38 -4.06 18.83
C GLU A 236 -4.39 -5.49 19.37
N PHE A 237 -3.71 -6.38 18.65
CA PHE A 237 -3.43 -7.71 19.14
C PHE A 237 -2.39 -7.64 20.27
N PRO A 238 -2.57 -8.35 21.39
CA PRO A 238 -1.57 -8.42 22.45
C PRO A 238 -0.23 -8.94 21.93
N GLY A 239 0.87 -8.33 22.39
CA GLY A 239 2.20 -8.66 21.89
C GLY A 239 3.20 -7.53 22.05
N GLY A 240 4.43 -7.76 21.61
CA GLY A 240 5.50 -6.82 21.86
C GLY A 240 6.74 -7.04 21.00
N LYS A 241 7.76 -6.23 21.28
CA LYS A 241 9.01 -6.26 20.50
C LYS A 241 9.80 -7.51 20.85
N VAL A 242 10.39 -8.12 19.83
CA VAL A 242 11.36 -9.18 20.04
C VAL A 242 12.68 -8.54 20.44
N GLU A 243 13.17 -8.89 21.62
CA GLU A 243 14.45 -8.43 22.16
C GLU A 243 15.63 -9.15 21.49
N ARG A 244 16.84 -8.71 21.84
CA ARG A 244 18.06 -9.33 21.34
C ARG A 244 18.20 -10.72 21.99
N ASP A 245 18.55 -11.71 21.17
CA ASP A 245 18.84 -13.09 21.59
C ASP A 245 17.61 -13.91 22.05
N GLU A 246 16.39 -13.48 21.71
CA GLU A 246 15.17 -14.29 21.85
C GLU A 246 14.49 -14.58 20.50
N THR A 247 13.77 -15.69 20.43
CA THR A 247 12.89 -16.06 19.32
C THR A 247 11.54 -15.33 19.42
N PRO A 248 10.79 -15.16 18.32
CA PRO A 248 9.43 -14.61 18.37
C PRO A 248 8.52 -15.35 19.36
N GLU A 249 8.65 -16.67 19.46
CA GLU A 249 7.88 -17.49 20.39
C GLU A 249 8.24 -17.20 21.85
N GLN A 250 9.54 -17.03 22.16
CA GLN A 250 10.00 -16.65 23.50
C GLN A 250 9.52 -15.25 23.87
N ALA A 251 9.62 -14.29 22.95
CA ALA A 251 9.12 -12.94 23.11
C ALA A 251 7.62 -12.95 23.40
N LEU A 252 6.84 -13.72 22.61
CA LEU A 252 5.39 -13.81 22.80
C LEU A 252 5.03 -14.40 24.16
N ILE A 253 5.72 -15.44 24.62
CA ILE A 253 5.49 -16.03 25.95
C ILE A 253 5.80 -15.00 27.06
N ARG A 254 6.86 -14.20 26.91
CA ARG A 254 7.25 -13.14 27.86
C ARG A 254 6.20 -12.03 27.91
N GLU A 255 5.85 -11.46 26.76
CA GLU A 255 4.87 -10.37 26.63
C GLU A 255 3.49 -10.80 27.16
N MET A 256 3.02 -12.01 26.85
CA MET A 256 1.72 -12.48 27.33
C MET A 256 1.67 -12.65 28.86
N ARG A 257 2.82 -12.97 29.48
CA ARG A 257 2.95 -13.03 30.94
C ARG A 257 2.98 -11.64 31.57
N GLU A 258 3.71 -10.71 30.96
CA GLU A 258 3.90 -9.34 31.45
C GLU A 258 2.62 -8.51 31.29
N GLU A 259 2.06 -8.47 30.08
CA GLU A 259 0.91 -7.63 29.75
C GLU A 259 -0.42 -8.18 30.25
N LEU A 260 -0.60 -9.50 30.19
CA LEU A 260 -1.90 -10.15 30.42
C LEU A 260 -1.93 -11.12 31.60
N GLY A 261 -0.76 -11.51 32.12
CA GLY A 261 -0.67 -12.53 33.16
C GLY A 261 -0.93 -13.96 32.68
N LEU A 262 -0.79 -14.19 31.37
CA LEU A 262 -1.01 -15.50 30.77
C LEU A 262 0.29 -16.31 30.72
N ASP A 263 0.17 -17.60 30.99
CA ASP A 263 1.25 -18.54 30.77
C ASP A 263 0.99 -19.36 29.50
N LEU A 264 1.78 -19.09 28.46
CA LEU A 264 1.78 -19.78 27.18
C LEU A 264 2.81 -20.93 27.13
N THR A 265 3.48 -21.25 28.25
CA THR A 265 4.47 -22.34 28.28
C THR A 265 3.79 -23.68 27.94
N GLY A 266 4.24 -24.33 26.86
CA GLY A 266 3.62 -25.56 26.36
C GLY A 266 2.31 -25.37 25.58
N ALA A 267 1.92 -24.12 25.30
CA ALA A 267 0.87 -23.82 24.34
C ALA A 267 1.33 -24.15 22.92
N CYS A 268 0.39 -24.54 22.05
CA CYS A 268 0.64 -24.56 20.62
C CYS A 268 0.56 -23.12 20.10
N LEU A 269 1.72 -22.49 19.89
CA LEU A 269 1.84 -21.23 19.19
C LEU A 269 1.80 -21.55 17.69
N ALA A 270 0.62 -21.47 17.07
CA ALA A 270 0.49 -21.76 15.65
C ALA A 270 0.83 -20.49 14.85
N PRO A 271 1.92 -20.47 14.05
CA PRO A 271 2.18 -19.36 13.15
C PRO A 271 1.01 -19.26 12.16
N PHE A 272 0.43 -18.08 12.02
CA PHE A 272 -0.71 -17.88 11.11
C PHE A 272 -0.29 -17.10 9.87
N THR A 273 0.21 -15.88 10.06
CA THR A 273 0.69 -15.01 9.00
C THR A 273 1.66 -13.99 9.59
N PHE A 274 2.13 -13.04 8.79
CA PHE A 274 2.94 -11.93 9.27
C PHE A 274 2.63 -10.65 8.50
N VAL A 275 2.92 -9.51 9.13
CA VAL A 275 2.93 -8.19 8.49
C VAL A 275 4.37 -7.84 8.15
N SER A 276 4.62 -7.35 6.95
CA SER A 276 5.91 -6.84 6.51
C SER A 276 5.68 -5.50 5.83
N GLU A 277 6.02 -4.41 6.51
CA GLU A 277 5.74 -3.06 6.00
C GLU A 277 6.84 -2.04 6.33
N ASN A 278 6.97 -1.03 5.48
CA ASN A 278 7.89 0.08 5.72
C ASN A 278 7.21 1.14 6.60
N ALA A 279 7.46 1.09 7.92
CA ALA A 279 6.85 1.96 8.92
C ALA A 279 7.73 3.21 9.22
N GLY A 280 8.13 3.94 8.18
CA GLY A 280 8.95 5.14 8.30
C GLY A 280 10.45 4.84 8.52
N PRO A 281 11.04 5.09 9.71
CA PRO A 281 12.49 4.89 9.95
C PRO A 281 12.92 3.43 10.09
N PHE A 282 11.97 2.48 10.14
CA PHE A 282 12.23 1.05 10.26
C PHE A 282 11.28 0.24 9.36
N HIS A 283 11.72 -0.96 9.02
CA HIS A 283 10.88 -1.97 8.38
C HIS A 283 10.26 -2.85 9.47
N LEU A 284 8.94 -2.78 9.65
CA LEU A 284 8.23 -3.63 10.60
C LEU A 284 8.08 -5.02 10.02
N LEU A 285 8.53 -6.03 10.76
CA LEU A 285 8.21 -7.42 10.54
C LEU A 285 7.46 -7.92 11.78
N MET A 286 6.22 -8.37 11.61
CA MET A 286 5.37 -8.78 12.73
C MET A 286 4.67 -10.10 12.46
N PRO A 287 5.23 -11.25 12.90
CA PRO A 287 4.52 -12.52 12.91
C PRO A 287 3.32 -12.48 13.86
N LEU A 288 2.18 -12.98 13.38
CA LEU A 288 0.97 -13.20 14.16
C LEU A 288 0.80 -14.70 14.42
N TYR A 289 0.66 -15.06 15.69
CA TYR A 289 0.36 -16.42 16.12
C TYR A 289 -1.10 -16.55 16.54
N VAL A 290 -1.74 -17.65 16.15
CA VAL A 290 -3.05 -18.03 16.68
C VAL A 290 -2.85 -18.92 17.89
N VAL A 291 -3.44 -18.53 19.02
CA VAL A 291 -3.26 -19.23 20.30
C VAL A 291 -4.64 -19.55 20.89
N ARG A 292 -4.90 -20.83 21.12
CA ARG A 292 -6.19 -21.36 21.65
C ARG A 292 -6.08 -21.95 23.04
N ARG A 293 -4.86 -22.10 23.58
CA ARG A 293 -4.59 -22.75 24.86
C ARG A 293 -3.56 -21.96 25.64
N TRP A 294 -3.87 -21.70 26.91
CA TRP A 294 -3.00 -21.01 27.85
C TRP A 294 -3.44 -21.34 29.28
N ARG A 295 -2.65 -20.91 30.27
CA ARG A 295 -3.04 -20.92 31.69
C ARG A 295 -3.20 -19.49 32.20
N GLY A 296 -4.17 -19.29 33.09
CA GLY A 296 -4.52 -17.97 33.64
C GLY A 296 -5.71 -17.31 32.95
N VAL A 297 -6.17 -16.20 33.52
CA VAL A 297 -7.25 -15.36 32.99
C VAL A 297 -6.63 -14.05 32.50
N PRO A 298 -6.92 -13.57 31.28
CA PRO A 298 -6.35 -12.33 30.79
C PRO A 298 -6.73 -11.16 31.71
N THR A 299 -5.74 -10.40 32.13
CA THR A 299 -5.90 -9.24 33.02
C THR A 299 -5.08 -8.07 32.50
N PRO A 300 -5.60 -6.84 32.46
CA PRO A 300 -4.84 -5.71 31.95
C PRO A 300 -3.78 -5.26 32.97
N ARG A 301 -2.52 -5.64 32.77
CA ARG A 301 -1.43 -5.33 33.72
C ARG A 301 -0.71 -4.01 33.43
N GLU A 302 -0.97 -3.40 32.28
CA GLU A 302 -0.38 -2.13 31.85
C GLU A 302 -1.40 -0.98 31.71
N GLY A 303 -2.59 -1.15 32.29
CA GLY A 303 -3.67 -0.17 32.20
C GLY A 303 -4.37 -0.12 30.84
N GLN A 304 -4.22 -1.17 30.02
CA GLN A 304 -4.98 -1.34 28.79
C GLN A 304 -6.44 -1.75 29.08
N THR A 305 -7.35 -1.49 28.14
CA THR A 305 -8.69 -2.08 28.18
C THR A 305 -8.70 -3.37 27.37
N LEU A 306 -9.27 -4.45 27.89
CA LEU A 306 -9.38 -5.72 27.18
C LEU A 306 -10.81 -5.96 26.70
N GLU A 307 -10.96 -6.51 25.49
CA GLU A 307 -12.26 -6.87 24.94
C GLU A 307 -12.19 -8.14 24.09
N TRP A 308 -13.20 -9.02 24.25
CA TRP A 308 -13.37 -10.20 23.41
C TRP A 308 -14.29 -9.88 22.24
N VAL A 309 -13.74 -9.91 21.04
CA VAL A 309 -14.40 -9.43 19.81
C VAL A 309 -14.61 -10.59 18.85
N ALA A 310 -15.82 -10.72 18.29
CA ALA A 310 -16.07 -11.69 17.22
C ALA A 310 -15.27 -11.31 15.96
N ALA A 311 -14.73 -12.29 15.23
CA ALA A 311 -13.91 -12.02 14.04
C ALA A 311 -14.64 -11.11 13.02
N ALA A 312 -15.94 -11.34 12.82
CA ALA A 312 -16.79 -10.52 11.94
C ALA A 312 -16.89 -9.04 12.35
N ASP A 313 -16.69 -8.72 13.64
CA ASP A 313 -16.81 -7.36 14.18
C ASP A 313 -15.46 -6.62 14.29
N LEU A 314 -14.33 -7.29 14.05
CA LEU A 314 -12.98 -6.70 14.14
C LEU A 314 -12.84 -5.39 13.36
N GLY A 315 -13.42 -5.30 12.16
CA GLY A 315 -13.37 -4.11 11.31
C GLY A 315 -14.07 -2.86 11.89
N ARG A 316 -14.79 -2.99 13.00
CA ARG A 316 -15.42 -1.87 13.72
C ARG A 316 -14.46 -1.19 14.72
N TYR A 317 -13.36 -1.85 15.05
CA TYR A 317 -12.39 -1.34 16.02
C TYR A 317 -11.30 -0.57 15.29
N ALA A 318 -11.00 0.64 15.77
CA ALA A 318 -9.91 1.44 15.24
C ALA A 318 -8.58 0.80 15.64
N MET A 319 -7.91 0.16 14.68
CA MET A 319 -6.63 -0.53 14.88
C MET A 319 -5.47 0.21 14.21
N PRO A 320 -4.22 -0.03 14.63
CA PRO A 320 -3.05 0.45 13.91
C PRO A 320 -3.06 -0.01 12.45
N ASP A 321 -2.55 0.84 11.56
CA ASP A 321 -2.33 0.55 10.14
C ASP A 321 -1.70 -0.84 9.84
N PRO A 322 -0.68 -1.32 10.61
CA PRO A 322 -0.13 -2.65 10.40
C PRO A 322 -1.08 -3.81 10.74
N ASP A 323 -2.10 -3.60 11.57
CA ASP A 323 -2.98 -4.66 12.07
C ASP A 323 -4.18 -4.88 11.14
N LEU A 324 -4.58 -3.86 10.39
CA LEU A 324 -5.69 -3.90 9.43
C LEU A 324 -5.64 -5.07 8.41
N PRO A 325 -4.46 -5.48 7.87
CA PRO A 325 -4.37 -6.60 6.93
C PRO A 325 -4.72 -7.95 7.55
N LEU A 326 -4.58 -8.06 8.88
CA LEU A 326 -4.79 -9.30 9.62
C LEU A 326 -6.29 -9.58 9.79
N ILE A 327 -7.13 -8.54 9.78
CA ILE A 327 -8.58 -8.64 9.99
C ILE A 327 -9.25 -9.59 8.99
N PRO A 328 -9.16 -9.38 7.66
CA PRO A 328 -9.86 -10.26 6.71
C PRO A 328 -9.31 -11.69 6.72
N LEU A 329 -8.01 -11.88 6.98
CA LEU A 329 -7.41 -13.21 7.10
C LEU A 329 -7.96 -13.96 8.33
N LEU A 330 -8.11 -13.28 9.47
CA LEU A 330 -8.70 -13.85 10.68
C LEU A 330 -10.20 -14.11 10.51
N GLN A 331 -10.91 -13.26 9.76
CA GLN A 331 -12.32 -13.47 9.41
C GLN A 331 -12.50 -14.72 8.54
N GLU A 332 -11.62 -14.95 7.58
CA GLU A 332 -11.64 -16.17 6.75
C GLU A 332 -11.29 -17.42 7.55
N LEU A 333 -10.34 -17.34 8.48
CA LEU A 333 -9.95 -18.48 9.32
C LEU A 333 -11.04 -18.91 10.32
N LEU A 334 -11.82 -17.95 10.83
CA LEU A 334 -12.75 -18.14 11.94
C LEU A 334 -14.23 -18.04 11.54
N GLY A 335 -14.50 -17.79 10.25
CA GLY A 335 -15.83 -17.66 9.64
C GLY A 335 -16.38 -18.96 9.11
#